data_AF-A0A967T2B0-F1
#
_entry.id   AF-A0A967T2B0-F1
#
_cell.length_a   1.000
_cell.length_b   1.000
_cell.length_c   1.000
_cell.angle_alpha   90.00
_cell.angle_beta   90.00
_cell.angle_gamma   90.00
#
_symmetry.space_group_name_H-M   'P 1'
#
loop_
_entity.id
_entity.type
_entity.pdbx_description
1 polymer ?
#
loop_
_entity_poly.entity_id
_entity_poly.type
_entity_poly.pdbx_seq_one_letter_code
_entity_poly.pdbx_strand_id
1 'polypeptide(L)'
;MLKELIRVGAVVELENKTYKAVRRDFEAEALSPELVARLGKVGHYFFSTAAANIEKKEQGSGNFDRRVYTEEGLSEESLEKFDAYIKKRGQQFLEEIDNWFVAMEKVDKGKSDLKSTGLCMVHYVVDEEDMKDLRELLVERGLDS
;
A
#
# COMPACT_ATOMS: atom_id res chain seq x y z
N MET A 1 -19.57 -20.99 0.93
CA MET A 1 -18.66 -19.88 1.24
C MET A 1 -17.19 -20.24 0.95
N LEU A 2 -16.54 -21.16 1.68
CA LEU A 2 -15.13 -21.53 1.42
C LEU A 2 -14.86 -22.07 0.00
N LYS A 3 -15.74 -22.92 -0.55
CA LYS A 3 -15.64 -23.40 -1.94
C LYS A 3 -15.69 -22.27 -2.97
N GLU A 4 -16.47 -21.22 -2.69
CA GLU A 4 -16.56 -20.04 -3.55
C GLU A 4 -15.30 -19.19 -3.45
N LEU A 5 -14.74 -19.03 -2.24
CA LEU A 5 -13.47 -18.33 -2.02
C LEU A 5 -12.28 -19.01 -2.70
N ILE A 6 -12.29 -20.35 -2.77
CA ILE A 6 -11.31 -21.11 -3.56
C ILE A 6 -11.56 -20.92 -5.06
N ARG A 7 -12.83 -20.98 -5.51
CA ARG A 7 -13.21 -20.79 -6.92
C ARG A 7 -12.80 -19.42 -7.46
N VAL A 8 -12.91 -18.36 -6.67
CA VAL A 8 -12.54 -16.99 -7.07
C VAL A 8 -11.05 -16.66 -6.84
N GLY A 9 -10.26 -17.63 -6.35
CA GLY A 9 -8.83 -17.44 -6.08
C GLY A 9 -8.53 -16.55 -4.87
N ALA A 10 -9.52 -16.27 -4.03
CA ALA A 10 -9.36 -15.51 -2.79
C ALA A 10 -8.64 -16.33 -1.71
N VAL A 11 -8.75 -17.66 -1.79
CA VAL A 11 -8.12 -18.61 -0.86
C VAL A 11 -7.47 -19.74 -1.66
N VAL A 12 -6.26 -20.13 -1.29
CA VAL A 12 -5.57 -21.32 -1.81
C VAL A 12 -5.48 -22.37 -0.71
N GLU A 13 -5.83 -23.61 -1.06
CA GLU A 13 -5.67 -24.78 -0.20
C GLU A 13 -4.23 -25.31 -0.27
N LEU A 14 -3.60 -25.46 0.89
CA LEU A 14 -2.25 -25.99 1.05
C LEU A 14 -2.30 -27.52 1.26
N GLU A 15 -1.17 -28.19 1.04
CA GLU A 15 -1.04 -29.66 1.03
C GLU A 15 -1.52 -30.36 2.33
N ASN A 16 -1.58 -29.63 3.44
CA ASN A 16 -2.00 -30.11 4.76
C ASN A 16 -3.45 -29.73 5.14
N LYS A 17 -4.31 -29.40 4.16
CA LYS A 17 -5.70 -28.91 4.37
C LYS A 17 -5.79 -27.62 5.19
N THR A 18 -4.75 -26.79 5.16
CA THR A 18 -4.82 -25.42 5.66
C THR A 18 -5.04 -24.44 4.50
N TYR A 19 -5.64 -23.30 4.79
CA TYR A 19 -6.09 -22.34 3.78
C TYR A 19 -5.31 -21.02 3.95
N LYS A 20 -4.65 -20.55 2.88
CA LYS A 20 -4.02 -19.21 2.86
C LYS A 20 -4.94 -18.27 2.09
N ALA A 21 -5.32 -17.14 2.69
CA ALA A 21 -5.99 -16.08 1.96
C ALA A 21 -4.98 -15.38 1.03
N VAL A 22 -5.25 -15.40 -0.28
CA VAL A 22 -4.31 -14.94 -1.32
C VAL A 22 -4.79 -13.66 -2.00
N ARG A 23 -6.11 -13.47 -2.15
CA ARG A 23 -6.68 -12.15 -2.47
C ARG A 23 -7.51 -11.65 -1.30
N ARG A 24 -7.11 -10.49 -0.77
CA ARG A 24 -7.98 -9.64 0.05
C ARG A 24 -8.75 -8.73 -0.90
N ASP A 25 -9.62 -9.30 -1.73
CA ASP A 25 -10.59 -8.48 -2.45
C ASP A 25 -11.56 -7.95 -1.39
N PHE A 26 -11.28 -6.73 -0.94
CA PHE A 26 -12.02 -6.04 0.11
C PHE A 26 -13.24 -5.37 -0.54
N GLU A 27 -14.37 -6.07 -0.57
CA GLU A 27 -15.66 -5.47 -0.89
C GLU A 27 -16.17 -4.74 0.35
N ALA A 28 -15.90 -3.44 0.44
CA ALA A 28 -16.49 -2.60 1.46
C ALA A 28 -17.60 -1.73 0.88
N GLU A 29 -18.70 -1.63 1.63
CA GLU A 29 -19.70 -0.58 1.42
C GLU A 29 -19.00 0.79 1.52
N ALA A 30 -19.39 1.70 0.62
CA ALA A 30 -18.85 3.05 0.61
C ALA A 30 -18.99 3.71 1.99
N LEU A 31 -17.91 4.35 2.47
CA LEU A 31 -17.83 5.02 3.78
C LEU A 31 -18.00 4.12 5.01
N SER A 32 -17.76 2.81 4.90
CA SER A 32 -17.65 1.94 6.07
C SER A 32 -16.56 2.45 7.06
N PRO A 33 -16.78 2.34 8.39
CA PRO A 33 -15.78 2.70 9.39
C PRO A 33 -14.39 2.06 9.14
N GLU A 34 -14.38 0.85 8.60
CA GLU A 34 -13.18 0.10 8.23
C GLU A 34 -12.39 0.80 7.12
N LEU A 35 -13.06 1.32 6.09
CA LEU A 35 -12.43 2.09 5.01
C LEU A 35 -11.80 3.38 5.56
N VAL A 36 -12.51 4.10 6.42
CA VAL A 36 -12.03 5.34 7.04
C VAL A 36 -10.80 5.08 7.90
N ALA A 37 -10.83 4.03 8.74
CA ALA A 37 -9.70 3.62 9.55
C ALA A 37 -8.49 3.20 8.69
N ARG A 38 -8.74 2.49 7.58
CA ARG A 38 -7.70 2.11 6.62
C ARG A 38 -7.07 3.34 5.97
N LEU A 39 -7.87 4.31 5.53
CA LEU A 39 -7.38 5.56 4.95
C LEU A 39 -6.48 6.30 5.94
N GLY A 40 -6.93 6.45 7.19
CA GLY A 40 -6.14 7.09 8.25
C GLY A 40 -4.79 6.41 8.49
N LYS A 41 -4.74 5.07 8.45
CA LYS A 41 -3.49 4.31 8.57
C LYS A 41 -2.55 4.54 7.38
N VAL A 42 -3.07 4.51 6.15
CA VAL A 42 -2.27 4.76 4.94
C VAL A 42 -1.67 6.17 4.98
N GLY A 43 -2.48 7.18 5.33
CA GLY A 43 -2.00 8.55 5.50
C GLY A 43 -0.93 8.65 6.58
N HIS A 44 -1.16 8.04 7.74
CA HIS A 44 -0.17 8.02 8.83
C HIS A 44 1.17 7.43 8.39
N TYR A 45 1.19 6.27 7.73
CA TYR A 45 2.43 5.65 7.24
C TYR A 45 3.16 6.53 6.23
N PHE A 46 2.43 7.16 5.31
CA PHE A 46 3.03 8.06 4.32
C PHE A 46 3.65 9.30 4.99
N PHE A 47 2.89 10.04 5.78
CA PHE A 47 3.36 11.28 6.39
C PHE A 47 4.49 11.06 7.40
N SER A 48 4.40 10.02 8.23
CA SER A 48 5.45 9.69 9.20
C SER A 48 6.76 9.28 8.52
N THR A 49 6.68 8.51 7.43
CA THR A 49 7.86 8.12 6.64
C THR A 49 8.52 9.32 5.99
N ALA A 50 7.72 10.20 5.37
CA ALA A 50 8.20 11.43 4.77
C ALA A 50 8.86 12.35 5.81
N ALA A 51 8.22 12.57 6.95
CA ALA A 51 8.77 13.38 8.05
C ALA A 51 10.10 12.82 8.57
N ALA A 52 10.18 11.51 8.86
CA ALA A 52 11.41 10.86 9.30
C ALA A 52 12.55 11.01 8.28
N ASN A 53 12.22 10.97 6.98
CA ASN A 53 13.20 11.13 5.91
C ASN A 53 13.68 12.57 5.71
N ILE A 54 12.87 13.57 6.06
CA ILE A 54 13.23 15.00 6.05
C ILE A 54 14.16 15.31 7.22
N GLU A 55 13.88 14.77 8.40
CA GLU A 55 14.63 15.04 9.64
C GLU A 55 15.94 14.22 9.76
N LYS A 56 16.24 13.35 8.80
CA LYS A 56 17.41 12.45 8.87
C LYS A 56 18.71 13.25 8.92
N LYS A 57 19.59 12.89 9.86
CA LYS A 57 20.87 13.57 10.08
C LYS A 57 22.02 12.96 9.28
N GLU A 58 21.87 11.72 8.84
CA GLU A 58 22.91 10.96 8.15
C GLU A 58 22.43 10.51 6.76
N GLN A 59 23.31 10.59 5.78
CA GLN A 59 23.03 10.09 4.43
C GLN A 59 22.78 8.58 4.47
N GLY A 60 21.67 8.13 3.86
CA GLY A 60 21.31 6.70 3.82
C GLY A 60 20.53 6.18 5.03
N SER A 61 20.37 6.97 6.10
CA SER A 61 19.62 6.55 7.31
C SER A 61 18.10 6.65 7.19
N GLY A 62 17.58 7.17 6.07
CA GLY A 62 16.16 7.31 5.83
C GLY A 62 15.47 5.99 5.52
N ASN A 63 14.18 5.91 5.85
CA ASN A 63 13.28 4.87 5.41
C ASN A 63 13.20 4.82 3.88
N PHE A 64 12.90 3.64 3.33
CA PHE A 64 12.68 3.49 1.90
C PHE A 64 11.48 4.32 1.43
N ASP A 65 11.73 5.29 0.57
CA ASP A 65 10.73 6.15 -0.05
C ASP A 65 11.17 6.44 -1.49
N ARG A 66 10.40 5.94 -2.46
CA ARG A 66 10.66 6.07 -3.90
C ARG A 66 9.36 6.29 -4.64
N ARG A 67 9.38 7.22 -5.58
CA ARG A 67 8.29 7.50 -6.50
C ARG A 67 8.75 7.27 -7.93
N VAL A 68 7.88 6.66 -8.74
CA VAL A 68 8.02 6.55 -10.19
C VAL A 68 6.80 7.24 -10.79
N TYR A 69 7.02 8.07 -11.80
CA TYR A 69 5.96 8.83 -12.47
C TYR A 69 6.32 9.04 -13.94
N THR A 70 5.32 9.34 -14.76
CA THR A 70 5.49 9.71 -16.16
C THR A 70 5.59 11.22 -16.29
N GLU A 71 6.45 11.72 -17.16
CA GLU A 71 6.54 13.16 -17.46
C GLU A 71 5.34 13.65 -18.29
N GLU A 72 4.96 12.91 -19.33
CA GLU A 72 3.93 13.29 -20.30
C GLU A 72 2.57 12.58 -20.09
N GLY A 73 2.47 11.70 -19.10
CA GLY A 73 1.30 10.86 -18.88
C GLY A 73 1.25 9.58 -19.73
N LEU A 74 0.13 8.86 -19.66
CA LEU A 74 -0.16 7.66 -20.45
C LEU A 74 -1.53 7.81 -21.13
N SER A 75 -1.68 7.20 -22.31
CA SER A 75 -3.01 7.02 -22.90
C SER A 75 -3.87 6.10 -22.04
N GLU A 76 -5.20 6.19 -22.16
CA GLU A 76 -6.16 5.33 -21.44
C GLU A 76 -5.86 3.83 -21.64
N GLU A 77 -5.61 3.41 -22.89
CA GLU A 77 -5.21 2.03 -23.21
C GLU A 77 -3.90 1.62 -22.51
N SER A 78 -2.94 2.54 -22.40
CA SER A 78 -1.66 2.27 -21.72
C SER A 78 -1.84 2.21 -20.20
N LEU A 79 -2.74 3.03 -19.66
CA LEU A 79 -3.09 3.02 -18.24
C LEU A 79 -3.78 1.70 -17.85
N GLU A 80 -4.69 1.18 -18.67
CA GLU A 80 -5.30 -0.14 -18.44
C GLU A 80 -4.26 -1.27 -18.44
N LYS A 81 -3.33 -1.25 -19.40
CA LYS A 81 -2.22 -2.21 -19.45
C LYS A 81 -1.31 -2.09 -18.22
N PHE A 82 -1.02 -0.87 -17.79
CA PHE A 82 -0.21 -0.64 -16.61
C PHE A 82 -0.92 -1.09 -15.33
N ASP A 83 -2.22 -0.83 -15.20
CA ASP A 83 -3.04 -1.27 -14.07
C ASP A 83 -3.05 -2.81 -13.96
N ALA A 84 -3.27 -3.51 -15.07
CA ALA A 84 -3.20 -4.97 -15.10
C ALA A 84 -1.80 -5.49 -14.72
N TYR A 85 -0.74 -4.83 -15.22
CA TYR A 85 0.64 -5.16 -14.90
C TYR A 85 0.95 -4.96 -13.42
N ILE A 86 0.64 -3.79 -12.85
CA ILE A 86 1.00 -3.43 -11.49
C ILE A 86 0.19 -4.24 -10.47
N LYS A 87 -1.08 -4.56 -10.76
CA LYS A 87 -1.88 -5.47 -9.92
C LYS A 87 -1.23 -6.84 -9.81
N LYS A 88 -0.78 -7.41 -10.94
CA LYS A 88 -0.12 -8.73 -10.93
C LYS A 88 1.25 -8.69 -10.28
N ARG A 89 2.14 -7.80 -10.72
CA ARG A 89 3.53 -7.78 -10.25
C ARG A 89 3.64 -7.22 -8.83
N GLY A 90 2.83 -6.22 -8.49
CA GLY A 90 2.74 -5.67 -7.14
C GLY A 90 2.24 -6.70 -6.14
N GLN A 91 1.21 -7.49 -6.48
CA GLN A 91 0.75 -8.58 -5.62
C GLN A 91 1.86 -9.60 -5.36
N GLN A 92 2.55 -10.06 -6.40
CA GLN A 92 3.66 -11.01 -6.25
C GLN A 92 4.76 -10.46 -5.33
N PHE A 93 5.12 -9.19 -5.49
CA PHE A 93 6.12 -8.57 -4.64
C PHE A 93 5.65 -8.45 -3.18
N LEU A 94 4.39 -8.07 -2.94
CA LEU A 94 3.84 -8.04 -1.58
C LEU A 94 3.80 -9.42 -0.93
N GLU A 95 3.54 -10.48 -1.69
CA GLU A 95 3.62 -11.86 -1.21
C GLU A 95 5.06 -12.27 -0.85
N GLU A 96 6.05 -11.86 -1.64
CA GLU A 96 7.47 -12.07 -1.34
C GLU A 96 7.85 -11.40 0.00
N ILE A 97 7.41 -10.15 0.21
CA ILE A 97 7.65 -9.40 1.46
C ILE A 97 6.89 -10.03 2.65
N ASP A 98 5.63 -10.44 2.48
CA ASP A 98 4.84 -11.10 3.51
C ASP A 98 5.50 -12.41 3.98
N ASN A 99 5.96 -13.24 3.03
CA ASN A 99 6.69 -14.46 3.35
C ASN A 99 8.00 -14.16 4.11
N TRP A 100 8.69 -13.07 3.76
CA TRP A 100 9.88 -12.63 4.48
C TRP A 100 9.56 -12.18 5.92
N PHE A 101 8.49 -11.40 6.13
CA PHE A 101 8.05 -11.02 7.47
C PHE A 101 7.71 -12.24 8.33
N VAL A 102 6.93 -13.17 7.80
CA VAL A 102 6.58 -14.42 8.51
C VAL A 102 7.83 -15.22 8.91
N ALA A 103 8.87 -15.23 8.06
CA ALA A 103 10.13 -15.87 8.40
C ALA A 103 10.87 -15.14 9.52
N MET A 104 10.93 -13.81 9.48
CA MET A 104 11.62 -13.00 10.49
C MET A 104 10.89 -12.99 11.83
N GLU A 105 9.56 -12.95 11.86
CA GLU A 105 8.77 -13.05 13.09
C GLU A 105 9.06 -14.35 13.86
N LYS A 106 9.35 -15.45 13.16
CA LYS A 106 9.78 -16.71 13.79
C LYS A 106 11.17 -16.60 14.39
N VAL A 107 12.10 -15.95 13.70
CA VAL A 107 13.49 -15.74 14.15
C VAL A 107 13.55 -14.78 15.33
N ASP A 108 12.71 -13.76 15.32
CA ASP A 108 12.69 -12.67 16.31
C ASP A 108 11.79 -12.95 17.51
N LYS A 109 11.15 -14.14 17.54
CA LYS A 109 10.27 -14.56 18.62
C LYS A 109 10.99 -14.50 19.98
N GLY A 110 10.42 -13.72 20.90
CA GLY A 110 10.93 -13.58 22.27
C GLY A 110 11.99 -12.50 22.45
N LYS A 111 12.36 -11.77 21.39
CA LYS A 111 13.18 -10.56 21.53
C LYS A 111 12.34 -9.42 22.13
N SER A 112 12.98 -8.57 22.92
CA SER A 112 12.33 -7.47 23.64
C SER A 112 12.32 -6.13 22.89
N ASP A 113 13.12 -5.98 21.85
CA ASP A 113 13.27 -4.73 21.07
C ASP A 113 12.71 -4.91 19.65
N LEU A 114 11.43 -5.24 19.56
CA LEU A 114 10.72 -5.39 18.29
C LEU A 114 10.11 -4.06 17.86
N LYS A 115 10.31 -3.68 16.60
CA LYS A 115 9.71 -2.50 15.98
C LYS A 115 8.68 -2.92 14.95
N SER A 116 7.51 -2.28 14.99
CA SER A 116 6.51 -2.44 13.94
C SER A 116 7.01 -1.78 12.65
N THR A 117 7.01 -2.52 11.56
CA THR A 117 7.36 -2.02 10.22
C THR A 117 6.46 -2.67 9.17
N GLY A 118 6.37 -2.06 7.99
CA GLY A 118 5.55 -2.56 6.89
C GLY A 118 5.79 -1.78 5.62
N LEU A 119 5.22 -2.27 4.52
CA LEU A 119 5.26 -1.62 3.22
C LEU A 119 3.84 -1.37 2.72
N CYS A 120 3.57 -0.15 2.27
CA CYS A 120 2.35 0.22 1.57
C CYS A 120 2.70 0.53 0.11
N MET A 121 2.01 -0.12 -0.83
CA MET A 121 2.14 0.18 -2.26
C MET A 121 0.81 0.73 -2.79
N VAL A 122 0.88 1.88 -3.45
CA VAL A 122 -0.30 2.58 -3.98
C VAL A 122 -0.04 2.91 -5.45
N HIS A 123 -0.93 2.45 -6.32
CA HIS A 123 -1.09 2.98 -7.66
C HIS A 123 -2.11 4.13 -7.58
N TYR A 124 -1.74 5.31 -8.05
CA TYR A 124 -2.60 6.48 -8.09
C TYR A 124 -2.69 7.00 -9.53
N VAL A 125 -3.88 7.47 -9.89
CA VAL A 125 -4.13 8.23 -11.12
C VAL A 125 -4.43 9.65 -10.66
N VAL A 126 -3.75 10.63 -11.24
CA VAL A 126 -3.96 12.04 -10.91
C VAL A 126 -4.86 12.63 -11.98
N ASP A 127 -5.96 13.21 -11.53
CA ASP A 127 -6.65 14.24 -12.30
C ASP A 127 -6.18 15.60 -11.77
N GLU A 128 -5.66 16.45 -12.66
CA GLU A 128 -5.21 17.79 -12.26
C GLU A 128 -6.36 18.69 -11.79
N GLU A 129 -7.60 18.39 -12.19
CA GLU A 129 -8.79 19.09 -11.68
C GLU A 129 -9.00 18.75 -10.19
N ASP A 130 -8.86 17.49 -9.80
CA ASP A 130 -9.02 17.04 -8.40
C ASP A 130 -7.91 17.56 -7.45
N MET A 131 -6.73 17.84 -7.99
CA MET A 131 -5.60 18.39 -7.20
C MET A 131 -5.75 19.88 -6.88
N LYS A 132 -6.49 20.63 -7.72
CA LYS A 132 -6.74 22.06 -7.48
C LYS A 132 -7.53 22.26 -6.18
N ASP A 133 -8.49 21.40 -5.89
CA ASP A 133 -9.29 21.46 -4.67
C ASP A 133 -8.44 21.36 -3.40
N LEU A 134 -7.44 20.49 -3.36
CA LEU A 134 -6.55 20.38 -2.19
C LEU A 134 -5.64 21.60 -2.05
N ARG A 135 -5.12 22.13 -3.16
CA ARG A 135 -4.29 23.34 -3.14
C ARG A 135 -5.10 24.55 -2.71
N GLU A 136 -6.32 24.72 -3.22
CA GLU A 136 -7.25 25.76 -2.79
C GLU A 136 -7.51 25.64 -1.28
N LEU A 137 -7.71 24.43 -0.76
CA LEU A 137 -7.90 24.17 0.66
C LEU A 137 -6.65 24.48 1.51
N LEU A 138 -5.45 24.30 0.96
CA LEU A 138 -4.18 24.68 1.60
C LEU A 138 -3.95 26.20 1.56
N VAL A 139 -4.30 26.87 0.46
CA VAL A 139 -4.26 28.34 0.31
C VAL A 139 -5.27 29.00 1.25
N GLU A 140 -6.51 28.50 1.32
CA GLU A 140 -7.55 28.95 2.27
C GLU A 140 -7.09 28.83 3.73
N ARG A 141 -6.22 27.86 4.03
CA ARG A 141 -5.65 27.65 5.37
C ARG A 141 -4.30 28.33 5.58
N GLY A 142 -3.81 29.07 4.58
CA GLY A 142 -2.55 29.83 4.66
C GLY A 142 -1.29 28.98 4.70
N LEU A 143 -1.34 27.75 4.18
CA LEU A 143 -0.24 26.78 4.20
C LEU A 143 0.52 26.67 2.88
N ASP A 144 0.02 27.31 1.82
CA ASP A 144 0.70 27.44 0.52
C ASP A 144 0.49 28.88 0.02
N SER A 145 1.56 29.55 -0.40
CA SER A 145 1.56 30.98 -0.80
C SER A 145 1.62 31.14 -2.31
#